data_AF-A0A5J6Q3A3-F1
#
_entry.id   AF-A0A5J6Q3A3-F1
#
_cell.length_a   1.000
_cell.length_b   1.000
_cell.length_c   1.000
_cell.angle_alpha   90.00
_cell.angle_beta   90.00
_cell.angle_gamma   90.00
#
_symmetry.space_group_name_H-M   'P 1'
#
loop_
_entity.id
_entity.type
_entity.pdbx_description
1 polymer ?
#
loop_
_entity_poly.entity_id
_entity_poly.type
_entity_poly.pdbx_seq_one_letter_code
_entity_poly.pdbx_strand_id
1 'polypeptide(L)'
;MPAGAAPPDRPHAAGGRGLARAGRTPVRRRRRRGLPLAAPGAGSAAGALGRSGGPGDWGRFVLQATDPLRSNSGQLALALWARAHSGAAEGEAVSLWKRSLYQPPRSTDILLREFIAAGPNDGDLAFVYESNALIREPEATRQQGQTYRILYPDPTYETVLAAGVLSGEARGRRQDAERLIALLLASEGQELLQRSGFRSAAGRPPAAVGAAGEAAELLPPPSRPQLDALLRLYRSS
;
A
#
# COMPACT_ATOMS: atom_id res chain seq x y z
N MET A 1 -20.79 -39.66 -55.02
CA MET A 1 -20.43 -41.05 -55.38
C MET A 1 -19.28 -40.96 -56.38
N PRO A 2 -18.18 -41.72 -56.25
CA PRO A 2 -17.70 -42.48 -55.08
C PRO A 2 -16.94 -41.55 -54.09
N ALA A 3 -16.61 -41.85 -52.83
CA ALA A 3 -16.50 -43.09 -52.02
C ALA A 3 -15.08 -43.70 -51.95
N GLY A 4 -14.57 -43.86 -50.72
CA GLY A 4 -13.35 -44.58 -50.34
C GLY A 4 -12.14 -43.68 -50.02
N ALA A 5 -11.32 -43.96 -49.00
CA ALA A 5 -11.48 -44.84 -47.84
C ALA A 5 -10.49 -44.40 -46.74
N ALA A 6 -10.82 -44.61 -45.46
CA ALA A 6 -9.89 -44.37 -44.35
C ALA A 6 -9.00 -45.60 -44.09
N PRO A 7 -7.69 -45.44 -43.79
CA PRO A 7 -6.88 -46.48 -43.17
C PRO A 7 -7.01 -46.47 -41.63
N PRO A 8 -6.78 -47.60 -40.93
CA PRO A 8 -7.18 -47.79 -39.54
C PRO A 8 -6.11 -47.49 -38.49
N ASP A 9 -6.55 -47.22 -37.25
CA ASP A 9 -5.76 -47.34 -36.02
C ASP A 9 -5.16 -48.75 -35.82
N ARG A 10 -3.96 -48.84 -35.23
CA ARG A 10 -3.44 -50.00 -34.46
C ARG A 10 -2.17 -49.60 -33.65
N PRO A 11 -1.75 -50.35 -32.60
CA PRO A 11 -1.78 -49.77 -31.26
C PRO A 11 -0.50 -49.95 -30.41
N HIS A 12 -0.55 -49.40 -29.19
CA HIS A 12 0.20 -49.75 -27.97
C HIS A 12 1.60 -50.39 -28.04
N ALA A 13 2.59 -49.72 -27.43
CA ALA A 13 3.56 -50.36 -26.55
C ALA A 13 4.01 -49.42 -25.42
N ALA A 14 4.22 -49.96 -24.22
CA ALA A 14 4.66 -49.19 -23.05
C ALA A 14 6.19 -49.00 -23.03
N GLY A 15 6.66 -47.88 -22.45
CA GLY A 15 8.08 -47.55 -22.35
C GLY A 15 8.37 -46.69 -21.12
N GLY A 16 8.21 -47.24 -19.93
CA GLY A 16 8.40 -46.51 -18.68
C GLY A 16 9.87 -46.20 -18.37
N ARG A 17 10.22 -44.91 -18.31
CA ARG A 17 11.29 -44.35 -17.47
C ARG A 17 10.73 -43.03 -16.92
N GLY A 18 10.65 -42.79 -15.61
CA GLY A 18 11.58 -43.23 -14.58
C GLY A 18 12.57 -42.11 -14.25
N LEU A 19 12.09 -40.87 -14.11
CA LEU A 19 12.88 -39.72 -13.65
C LEU A 19 12.30 -39.17 -12.36
N ALA A 20 13.19 -39.04 -11.38
CA ALA A 20 12.89 -38.84 -9.98
C ALA A 20 11.99 -37.62 -9.70
N ARG A 21 11.05 -37.80 -8.77
CA ARG A 21 10.55 -36.69 -7.96
C ARG A 21 11.75 -36.06 -7.25
N ALA A 22 12.23 -34.92 -7.73
CA ALA A 22 13.09 -34.05 -6.93
C ALA A 22 12.32 -33.73 -5.64
N GLY A 23 12.86 -34.16 -4.50
CA GLY A 23 12.21 -33.97 -3.21
C GLY A 23 11.96 -32.48 -2.99
N ARG A 24 10.71 -32.09 -2.70
CA ARG A 24 10.41 -30.76 -2.18
C ARG A 24 11.13 -30.62 -0.85
N THR A 25 12.31 -29.99 -0.86
CA THR A 25 13.02 -29.59 0.34
C THR A 25 12.01 -28.86 1.24
N PRO A 26 11.79 -29.32 2.48
CA PRO A 26 10.84 -28.65 3.35
C PRO A 26 11.36 -27.23 3.59
N VAL A 27 10.68 -26.24 3.01
CA VAL A 27 10.95 -24.83 3.30
C VAL A 27 10.87 -24.68 4.80
N ARG A 28 12.02 -24.44 5.44
CA ARG A 28 12.11 -24.23 6.89
C ARG A 28 11.12 -23.12 7.22
N ARG A 29 10.00 -23.47 7.87
CA ARG A 29 9.07 -22.49 8.45
C ARG A 29 9.88 -21.66 9.44
N ARG A 30 10.39 -20.51 8.99
CA ARG A 30 11.04 -19.52 9.84
C ARG A 30 10.02 -19.20 10.92
N ARG A 31 10.36 -19.44 12.20
CA ARG A 31 9.42 -19.19 13.31
C ARG A 31 8.99 -17.73 13.23
N ARG A 32 7.72 -17.49 12.90
CA ARG A 32 7.13 -16.14 12.77
C ARG A 32 7.38 -15.38 14.08
N ARG A 33 8.23 -14.34 14.05
CA ARG A 33 8.22 -13.29 15.08
C ARG A 33 7.09 -12.30 14.79
N GLY A 34 5.87 -12.82 14.62
CA GLY A 34 4.67 -12.00 14.63
C GLY A 34 4.42 -11.51 16.05
N LEU A 35 4.31 -10.20 16.24
CA LEU A 35 4.13 -9.56 17.55
C LEU A 35 2.96 -10.19 18.31
N PRO A 36 3.15 -10.63 19.56
CA PRO A 36 2.02 -10.83 20.46
C PRO A 36 1.48 -9.45 20.85
N LEU A 37 0.28 -9.11 20.38
CA LEU A 37 -0.53 -8.10 21.06
C LEU A 37 -1.36 -8.81 22.13
N ALA A 38 -1.55 -8.11 23.25
CA ALA A 38 -2.48 -8.55 24.28
C ALA A 38 -3.92 -8.62 23.75
N ALA A 39 -4.81 -9.25 24.50
CA ALA A 39 -6.25 -9.25 24.25
C ALA A 39 -6.77 -7.83 23.93
N PRO A 40 -7.84 -7.67 23.12
CA PRO A 40 -8.24 -6.40 22.50
C PRO A 40 -8.56 -5.30 23.53
N GLY A 41 -7.52 -4.58 23.93
CA GLY A 41 -7.57 -3.34 24.70
C GLY A 41 -7.30 -2.14 23.80
N ALA A 42 -7.75 -0.96 24.25
CA ALA A 42 -7.79 0.26 23.45
C ALA A 42 -6.44 0.71 22.85
N GLY A 43 -5.30 0.33 23.45
CA GLY A 43 -3.94 0.72 23.03
C GLY A 43 -3.19 -0.26 22.10
N SER A 44 -3.87 -1.20 21.44
CA SER A 44 -3.21 -2.17 20.54
C SER A 44 -3.20 -1.75 19.06
N ALA A 45 -2.22 -2.23 18.28
CA ALA A 45 -2.18 -2.00 16.82
C ALA A 45 -3.44 -2.49 16.10
N ALA A 46 -3.93 -3.66 16.52
CA ALA A 46 -5.18 -4.26 16.03
C ALA A 46 -6.39 -3.42 16.45
N GLY A 47 -6.42 -2.89 17.67
CA GLY A 47 -7.47 -1.98 18.13
C GLY A 47 -7.46 -0.64 17.39
N ALA A 48 -6.28 -0.10 17.05
CA ALA A 48 -6.16 1.10 16.22
C ALA A 48 -6.66 0.85 14.80
N LEU A 49 -6.22 -0.23 14.13
CA LEU A 49 -6.68 -0.58 12.78
C LEU A 49 -8.14 -1.06 12.73
N GLY A 50 -8.66 -1.63 13.82
CA GLY A 50 -10.07 -1.95 14.00
C GLY A 50 -10.93 -0.68 14.11
N ARG A 51 -10.47 0.32 14.87
CA ARG A 51 -11.07 1.68 14.86
C ARG A 51 -10.96 2.34 13.49
N SER A 52 -9.94 2.00 12.71
CA SER A 52 -9.77 2.42 11.31
C SER A 52 -10.57 1.58 10.28
N GLY A 53 -11.63 0.87 10.72
CA GLY A 53 -12.57 0.15 9.85
C GLY A 53 -12.23 -1.31 9.55
N GLY A 54 -11.11 -1.85 10.05
CA GLY A 54 -10.75 -3.26 9.88
C GLY A 54 -11.54 -4.22 10.78
N PRO A 55 -11.50 -5.54 10.53
CA PRO A 55 -12.16 -6.54 11.41
C PRO A 55 -11.72 -6.40 12.87
N GLY A 56 -12.64 -6.55 13.83
CA GLY A 56 -12.34 -6.37 15.26
C GLY A 56 -11.19 -7.24 15.79
N ASP A 57 -11.03 -8.44 15.23
CA ASP A 57 -10.05 -9.45 15.64
C ASP A 57 -8.97 -9.73 14.55
N TRP A 58 -8.20 -8.71 14.14
CA TRP A 58 -7.07 -8.85 13.20
C TRP A 58 -6.02 -9.93 13.58
N GLY A 59 -5.98 -10.36 14.84
CA GLY A 59 -4.98 -11.32 15.32
C GLY A 59 -3.55 -10.76 15.22
N ARG A 60 -2.63 -11.54 14.63
CA ARG A 60 -1.24 -11.14 14.39
C ARG A 60 -0.99 -10.96 12.89
N PHE A 61 -0.53 -9.79 12.52
CA PHE A 61 -0.20 -9.40 11.15
C PHE A 61 1.21 -8.78 11.07
N VAL A 62 1.81 -8.79 9.89
CA VAL A 62 3.05 -8.10 9.55
C VAL A 62 2.71 -6.79 8.87
N LEU A 63 2.99 -5.69 9.58
CA LEU A 63 2.81 -4.33 9.07
C LEU A 63 4.06 -3.88 8.31
N GLN A 64 3.86 -3.31 7.13
CA GLN A 64 4.91 -2.63 6.38
C GLN A 64 4.54 -1.16 6.15
N ALA A 65 5.53 -0.28 6.26
CA ALA A 65 5.43 1.15 5.95
C ALA A 65 6.82 1.68 5.59
N THR A 66 6.87 2.84 4.96
CA THR A 66 8.13 3.50 4.60
C THR A 66 8.77 4.20 5.80
N ASP A 67 10.09 4.42 5.73
CA ASP A 67 10.81 5.17 6.76
C ASP A 67 10.29 6.62 6.82
N PRO A 68 9.67 7.07 7.94
CA PRO A 68 9.16 8.43 8.06
C PRO A 68 10.26 9.49 7.98
N LEU A 69 11.54 9.14 8.21
CA LEU A 69 12.67 10.05 8.00
C LEU A 69 13.02 10.26 6.52
N ARG A 70 12.47 9.43 5.61
CA ARG A 70 12.82 9.43 4.17
C ARG A 70 11.63 9.55 3.23
N SER A 71 10.39 9.35 3.71
CA SER A 71 9.21 9.31 2.86
C SER A 71 7.99 10.02 3.47
N ASN A 72 7.30 10.83 2.67
CA ASN A 72 6.09 11.54 3.08
C ASN A 72 4.94 10.59 3.46
N SER A 73 4.82 9.43 2.78
CA SER A 73 3.83 8.41 3.15
C SER A 73 4.09 7.85 4.54
N GLY A 74 5.35 7.64 4.90
CA GLY A 74 5.76 7.21 6.24
C GLY A 74 5.46 8.25 7.30
N GLN A 75 5.63 9.55 6.99
CA GLN A 75 5.28 10.66 7.88
C GLN A 75 3.78 10.71 8.15
N LEU A 76 2.94 10.58 7.11
CA LEU A 76 1.48 10.56 7.24
C LEU A 76 1.00 9.29 7.97
N ALA A 77 1.58 8.12 7.68
CA ALA A 77 1.26 6.88 8.36
C ALA A 77 1.62 6.93 9.87
N LEU A 78 2.78 7.49 10.22
CA LEU A 78 3.18 7.75 11.60
C LEU A 78 2.23 8.74 12.29
N ALA A 79 1.76 9.78 11.59
CA ALA A 79 0.82 10.75 12.14
C ALA A 79 -0.59 10.15 12.37
N LEU A 80 -1.12 9.37 11.42
CA LEU A 80 -2.37 8.62 11.62
C LEU A 80 -2.25 7.64 12.78
N TRP A 81 -1.14 6.91 12.86
CA TRP A 81 -0.85 5.99 13.95
C TRP A 81 -0.82 6.70 15.31
N ALA A 82 -0.07 7.80 15.43
CA ALA A 82 0.00 8.56 16.68
C ALA A 82 -1.37 9.12 17.10
N ARG A 83 -2.15 9.65 16.14
CA ARG A 83 -3.53 10.11 16.38
C ARG A 83 -4.43 8.97 16.89
N ALA A 84 -4.32 7.77 16.31
CA ALA A 84 -5.11 6.60 16.74
C ALA A 84 -4.74 6.10 18.16
N HIS A 85 -3.64 6.60 18.73
CA HIS A 85 -3.15 6.33 20.08
C HIS A 85 -3.17 7.59 20.97
N SER A 86 -4.05 8.56 20.71
CA SER A 86 -4.15 9.86 21.41
C SER A 86 -4.42 9.81 22.94
N GLY A 87 -4.63 8.63 23.52
CA GLY A 87 -4.69 8.40 24.97
C GLY A 87 -3.43 7.77 25.58
N ALA A 88 -2.44 7.40 24.77
CA ALA A 88 -1.12 6.96 25.23
C ALA A 88 -0.13 8.13 25.19
N ALA A 89 1.02 8.00 25.87
CA ALA A 89 2.11 8.95 25.69
C ALA A 89 2.58 8.90 24.22
N GLU A 90 2.62 10.04 23.53
CA GLU A 90 2.92 10.10 22.09
C GLU A 90 4.24 9.40 21.73
N GLY A 91 5.26 9.54 22.59
CA GLY A 91 6.54 8.84 22.44
C GLY A 91 6.44 7.31 22.55
N GLU A 92 5.50 6.76 23.34
CA GLU A 92 5.25 5.32 23.40
C GLU A 92 4.62 4.82 22.09
N ALA A 93 3.63 5.54 21.56
CA ALA A 93 2.99 5.21 20.28
C ALA A 93 4.02 5.24 19.14
N VAL A 94 4.87 6.26 19.09
CA VAL A 94 5.98 6.38 18.11
C VAL A 94 7.01 5.24 18.29
N SER A 95 7.33 4.88 19.53
CA SER A 95 8.26 3.76 19.81
C SER A 95 7.67 2.41 19.39
N LEU A 96 6.36 2.22 19.59
CA LEU A 96 5.65 1.00 19.16
C LEU A 96 5.60 0.90 17.63
N TRP A 97 5.32 2.01 16.93
CA TRP A 97 5.43 2.09 15.47
C TRP A 97 6.83 1.69 14.99
N LYS A 98 7.88 2.33 15.52
CA LYS A 98 9.27 2.05 15.13
C LYS A 98 9.68 0.60 15.32
N ARG A 99 9.26 -0.03 16.43
CA ARG A 99 9.51 -1.47 16.68
C ARG A 99 8.65 -2.42 15.84
N SER A 100 7.55 -1.93 15.26
CA SER A 100 6.66 -2.72 14.41
C SER A 100 7.12 -2.77 12.95
N LEU A 101 7.93 -1.81 12.50
CA LEU A 101 8.48 -1.76 11.15
C LEU A 101 9.83 -2.49 11.06
N TYR A 102 9.87 -3.59 10.31
CA TYR A 102 11.11 -4.27 9.98
C TYR A 102 11.73 -3.69 8.70
N GLN A 103 12.93 -3.10 8.80
CA GLN A 103 13.71 -2.53 7.69
C GLN A 103 12.88 -1.65 6.73
N PRO A 104 12.21 -0.59 7.24
CA PRO A 104 11.24 0.18 6.47
C PRO A 104 11.84 0.80 5.18
N PRO A 105 11.24 0.57 4.00
CA PRO A 105 11.77 1.07 2.73
C PRO A 105 11.79 2.60 2.62
N ARG A 106 12.72 3.13 1.81
CA ARG A 106 12.90 4.59 1.65
C ARG A 106 11.81 5.29 0.82
N SER A 107 10.94 4.57 0.11
CA SER A 107 9.85 5.15 -0.69
C SER A 107 8.68 4.18 -0.88
N THR A 108 7.47 4.74 -1.08
CA THR A 108 6.22 3.96 -1.23
C THR A 108 6.31 2.97 -2.39
N ASP A 109 7.00 3.36 -3.45
CA ASP A 109 7.14 2.57 -4.66
C ASP A 109 8.07 1.36 -4.52
N ILE A 110 9.08 1.45 -3.65
CA ILE A 110 9.93 0.30 -3.27
C ILE A 110 9.13 -0.62 -2.35
N LEU A 111 8.50 -0.06 -1.31
CA LEU A 111 7.64 -0.78 -0.37
C LEU A 111 6.60 -1.64 -1.10
N LEU A 112 5.85 -1.04 -2.03
CA LEU A 112 4.77 -1.77 -2.69
C LEU A 112 5.29 -2.84 -3.67
N ARG A 113 6.46 -2.64 -4.30
CA ARG A 113 7.12 -3.66 -5.11
C ARG A 113 7.60 -4.84 -4.26
N GLU A 114 8.19 -4.57 -3.10
CA GLU A 114 8.63 -5.61 -2.16
C GLU A 114 7.44 -6.38 -1.58
N PHE A 115 6.36 -5.69 -1.20
CA PHE A 115 5.10 -6.30 -0.76
C PHE A 115 4.49 -7.21 -1.84
N ILE A 116 4.45 -6.77 -3.11
CA ILE A 116 3.94 -7.57 -4.22
C ILE A 116 4.84 -8.78 -4.52
N ALA A 117 6.17 -8.60 -4.51
CA ALA A 117 7.12 -9.67 -4.82
C ALA A 117 7.17 -10.75 -3.71
N ALA A 118 7.01 -10.36 -2.46
CA ALA A 118 7.07 -11.27 -1.31
C ALA A 118 5.73 -12.00 -1.04
N GLY A 119 4.61 -11.37 -1.40
CA GLY A 119 3.28 -11.98 -1.40
C GLY A 119 2.76 -12.39 -0.01
N PRO A 120 1.76 -13.29 0.07
CA PRO A 120 1.03 -13.62 1.31
C PRO A 120 1.86 -14.25 2.45
N ASN A 121 3.17 -14.39 2.31
CA ASN A 121 4.05 -15.00 3.31
C ASN A 121 4.76 -13.97 4.21
N ASP A 122 5.04 -12.78 3.68
CA ASP A 122 6.02 -11.83 4.25
C ASP A 122 5.44 -10.42 4.56
N GLY A 123 4.21 -10.14 4.11
CA GLY A 123 3.48 -8.91 4.45
C GLY A 123 1.99 -9.14 4.45
N ASP A 124 1.30 -8.69 5.50
CA ASP A 124 -0.16 -8.75 5.60
C ASP A 124 -0.81 -7.39 5.27
N LEU A 125 -0.14 -6.28 5.62
CA LEU A 125 -0.58 -4.91 5.37
C LEU A 125 0.57 -3.99 4.96
N ALA A 126 0.31 -3.05 4.04
CA ALA A 126 1.22 -2.00 3.65
C ALA A 126 0.54 -0.61 3.69
N PHE A 127 1.10 0.35 4.43
CA PHE A 127 0.66 1.76 4.37
C PHE A 127 1.24 2.44 3.13
N VAL A 128 0.37 2.77 2.16
CA VAL A 128 0.71 3.40 0.88
C VAL A 128 -0.32 4.46 0.51
N TYR A 129 -0.01 5.31 -0.49
CA TYR A 129 -1.02 6.14 -1.13
C TYR A 129 -1.94 5.28 -2.00
N GLU A 130 -3.22 5.64 -2.07
CA GLU A 130 -4.21 5.01 -2.95
C GLU A 130 -3.76 4.96 -4.41
N SER A 131 -3.18 6.05 -4.93
CA SER A 131 -2.65 6.12 -6.29
C SER A 131 -1.51 5.12 -6.53
N ASN A 132 -0.61 4.91 -5.56
CA ASN A 132 0.41 3.87 -5.67
C ASN A 132 -0.22 2.47 -5.70
N ALA A 133 -1.26 2.23 -4.91
CA ALA A 133 -1.99 0.96 -4.90
C ALA A 133 -2.68 0.70 -6.25
N LEU A 134 -3.48 1.64 -6.76
CA LEU A 134 -4.22 1.45 -8.02
C LEU A 134 -3.28 1.28 -9.23
N ILE A 135 -2.19 2.05 -9.31
CA ILE A 135 -1.20 1.93 -10.40
C ILE A 135 -0.50 0.55 -10.42
N ARG A 136 -0.28 -0.08 -9.26
CA ARG A 136 0.41 -1.39 -9.17
C ARG A 136 -0.51 -2.60 -8.99
N GLU A 137 -1.83 -2.43 -8.96
CA GLU A 137 -2.78 -3.56 -8.94
C GLU A 137 -2.54 -4.55 -10.12
N PRO A 138 -2.32 -4.11 -11.38
CA PRO A 138 -2.02 -5.03 -12.48
C PRO A 138 -0.69 -5.80 -12.31
N GLU A 139 0.26 -5.27 -11.53
CA GLU A 139 1.49 -5.97 -11.18
C GLU A 139 1.22 -7.09 -10.18
N ALA A 140 0.41 -6.83 -9.15
CA ALA A 140 -0.03 -7.83 -8.18
C ALA A 140 -0.77 -9.00 -8.86
N THR A 141 -1.75 -8.71 -9.73
CA THR A 141 -2.49 -9.74 -10.47
C THR A 141 -1.56 -10.62 -11.30
N ARG A 142 -0.57 -10.04 -12.00
CA ARG A 142 0.37 -10.80 -12.82
C ARG A 142 1.35 -11.65 -12.01
N GLN A 143 1.79 -11.18 -10.84
CA GLN A 143 2.79 -11.91 -10.03
C GLN A 143 2.17 -12.93 -9.07
N GLN A 144 1.00 -12.64 -8.50
CA GLN A 144 0.36 -13.47 -7.47
C GLN A 144 -0.89 -14.22 -7.95
N GLY A 145 -1.44 -13.90 -9.12
CA GLY A 145 -2.72 -14.43 -9.59
C GLY A 145 -3.96 -13.87 -8.87
N GLN A 146 -3.77 -12.87 -8.01
CA GLN A 146 -4.81 -12.21 -7.22
C GLN A 146 -4.46 -10.74 -6.97
N THR A 147 -5.45 -9.90 -6.70
CA THR A 147 -5.26 -8.52 -6.25
C THR A 147 -5.22 -8.45 -4.71
N TYR A 148 -4.63 -7.40 -4.17
CA TYR A 148 -4.82 -7.03 -2.76
C TYR A 148 -6.11 -6.23 -2.59
N ARG A 149 -6.66 -6.23 -1.37
CA ARG A 149 -7.76 -5.34 -0.99
C ARG A 149 -7.21 -4.00 -0.53
N ILE A 150 -7.67 -2.91 -1.13
CA ILE A 150 -7.43 -1.56 -0.61
C ILE A 150 -8.34 -1.33 0.60
N LEU A 151 -7.77 -0.80 1.68
CA LEU A 151 -8.46 -0.44 2.91
C LEU A 151 -8.14 1.02 3.21
N TYR A 152 -9.17 1.83 3.46
CA TYR A 152 -9.00 3.21 3.89
C TYR A 152 -9.09 3.27 5.41
N PRO A 153 -8.07 3.79 6.11
CA PRO A 153 -8.18 4.02 7.53
C PRO A 153 -9.20 5.13 7.80
N ASP A 154 -9.89 5.03 8.94
CA ASP A 154 -10.77 6.07 9.44
C ASP A 154 -10.22 6.60 10.78
N PRO A 155 -9.93 7.90 10.91
CA PRO A 155 -9.80 8.89 9.84
C PRO A 155 -8.60 8.62 8.90
N THR A 156 -8.56 9.32 7.75
CA THR A 156 -7.40 9.37 6.85
C THR A 156 -7.01 10.81 6.49
N TYR A 157 -5.80 11.02 5.96
CA TYR A 157 -5.33 12.34 5.50
C TYR A 157 -5.56 12.54 4.01
N GLU A 158 -6.12 13.70 3.63
CA GLU A 158 -6.14 14.14 2.24
C GLU A 158 -4.78 14.75 1.85
N THR A 159 -4.13 14.21 0.82
CA THR A 159 -2.93 14.81 0.21
C THR A 159 -3.29 15.58 -1.05
N VAL A 160 -3.23 16.91 -0.96
CA VAL A 160 -3.35 17.81 -2.12
C VAL A 160 -1.99 17.91 -2.82
N LEU A 161 -1.96 17.62 -4.12
CA LEU A 161 -0.80 17.91 -4.97
C LEU A 161 -0.93 19.30 -5.58
N ALA A 162 0.05 20.16 -5.34
CA ALA A 162 0.14 21.48 -5.95
C ALA A 162 1.06 21.45 -7.18
N ALA A 163 0.66 22.15 -8.24
CA ALA A 163 1.51 22.49 -9.37
C ALA A 163 1.78 23.99 -9.37
N GLY A 164 2.98 24.39 -9.78
CA GLY A 164 3.38 25.79 -9.81
C GLY A 164 4.51 26.04 -10.81
N VAL A 165 4.60 27.26 -11.31
CA VAL A 165 5.65 27.68 -12.24
C VAL A 165 6.76 28.34 -11.43
N LEU A 166 7.99 27.84 -11.57
CA LEU A 166 9.16 28.42 -10.91
C LEU A 166 9.46 29.82 -11.45
N SER A 167 9.71 30.76 -10.55
CA SER A 167 10.22 32.10 -10.84
C SER A 167 11.73 32.16 -10.61
N GLY A 168 12.48 32.75 -11.54
CA GLY A 168 13.93 32.92 -11.45
C GLY A 168 14.68 32.11 -12.52
N GLU A 169 15.94 31.74 -12.23
CA GLU A 169 16.76 30.95 -13.15
C GLU A 169 16.25 29.51 -13.26
N ALA A 170 15.66 29.19 -14.40
CA ALA A 170 15.21 27.84 -14.74
C ALA A 170 15.55 27.53 -16.21
N ARG A 171 15.75 26.25 -16.53
CA ARG A 171 15.89 25.78 -17.91
C ARG A 171 14.50 25.51 -18.50
N GLY A 172 14.22 26.06 -19.68
CA GLY A 172 12.93 25.94 -20.37
C GLY A 172 12.19 27.27 -20.47
N ARG A 173 10.97 27.25 -21.02
CA ARG A 173 10.14 28.45 -21.18
C ARG A 173 8.97 28.40 -20.22
N ARG A 174 8.66 29.55 -19.60
CA ARG A 174 7.50 29.74 -18.72
C ARG A 174 6.19 29.26 -19.36
N GLN A 175 5.98 29.57 -20.63
CA GLN A 175 4.78 29.20 -21.37
C GLN A 175 4.61 27.67 -21.51
N ASP A 176 5.69 26.90 -21.53
CA ASP A 176 5.61 25.44 -21.63
C ASP A 176 5.24 24.80 -20.27
N ALA A 177 5.67 25.40 -19.16
CA ALA A 177 5.19 25.03 -17.82
C ALA A 177 3.71 25.40 -17.62
N GLU A 178 3.29 26.58 -18.07
CA GLU A 178 1.88 27.01 -18.03
C GLU A 178 0.99 26.10 -18.89
N ARG A 179 1.45 25.69 -20.08
CA ARG A 179 0.79 24.66 -20.92
C ARG A 179 0.70 23.30 -20.24
N LEU A 180 1.74 22.86 -19.53
CA LEU A 180 1.70 21.60 -18.77
C LEU A 180 0.65 21.67 -17.64
N ILE A 181 0.59 22.78 -16.90
CA ILE A 181 -0.43 22.98 -15.86
C ILE A 181 -1.83 22.99 -16.48
N ALA A 182 -2.03 23.70 -17.60
CA ALA A 182 -3.30 23.70 -18.32
C ALA A 182 -3.71 22.30 -18.80
N LEU A 183 -2.76 21.50 -19.32
CA LEU A 183 -3.00 20.11 -19.72
C LEU A 183 -3.39 19.21 -18.53
N LEU A 184 -2.74 19.39 -17.37
CA LEU A 184 -3.08 18.63 -16.16
C LEU A 184 -4.47 19.01 -15.60
N LEU A 185 -4.91 20.26 -15.79
CA LEU A 185 -6.21 20.76 -15.35
C LEU A 185 -7.35 20.54 -16.36
N ALA A 186 -7.03 20.25 -17.63
CA ALA A 186 -8.01 19.89 -18.66
C ALA A 186 -8.71 18.57 -18.31
N SER A 187 -9.93 18.37 -18.83
CA SER A 187 -10.78 17.21 -18.54
C SER A 187 -10.07 15.88 -18.77
N GLU A 188 -9.37 15.74 -19.90
CA GLU A 188 -8.63 14.53 -20.28
C GLU A 188 -7.46 14.25 -19.32
N GLY A 189 -6.79 15.31 -18.84
CA GLY A 189 -5.74 15.23 -17.83
C GLY A 189 -6.30 14.79 -16.47
N GLN A 190 -7.43 15.38 -16.07
CA GLN A 190 -8.14 15.00 -14.84
C GLN A 190 -8.70 13.57 -14.90
N GLU A 191 -9.17 13.09 -16.05
CA GLU A 191 -9.62 11.70 -16.24
C GLU A 191 -8.47 10.69 -16.16
N LEU A 192 -7.29 11.04 -16.69
CA LEU A 192 -6.09 10.20 -16.58
C LEU A 192 -5.60 10.11 -15.12
N LEU A 193 -5.60 11.24 -14.41
CA LEU A 193 -5.24 11.31 -13.00
C LEU A 193 -6.25 10.55 -12.12
N GLN A 194 -7.55 10.69 -12.36
CA GLN A 194 -8.59 9.99 -11.59
C GLN A 194 -8.52 8.47 -11.77
N ARG A 195 -8.29 7.96 -12.99
CA ARG A 195 -8.03 6.52 -13.23
C ARG A 195 -6.78 6.00 -12.51
N SER A 196 -5.88 6.90 -12.12
CA SER A 196 -4.65 6.62 -11.38
C SER A 196 -4.79 6.88 -9.87
N GLY A 197 -6.01 7.04 -9.35
CA GLY A 197 -6.30 7.22 -7.92
C GLY A 197 -6.20 8.64 -7.36
N PHE A 198 -5.97 9.65 -8.21
CA PHE A 198 -6.01 11.04 -7.77
C PHE A 198 -7.47 11.55 -7.70
N ARG A 199 -7.73 12.57 -6.88
CA ARG A 199 -9.02 13.26 -6.86
C ARG A 199 -8.99 14.46 -7.81
N SER A 200 -10.17 14.86 -8.30
CA SER A 200 -10.31 16.01 -9.20
C SER A 200 -9.85 17.30 -8.53
N ALA A 201 -9.13 18.14 -9.28
CA ALA A 201 -8.69 19.47 -8.86
C ALA A 201 -9.86 20.43 -8.52
N ALA A 202 -11.07 20.14 -9.01
CA ALA A 202 -12.29 20.89 -8.68
C ALA A 202 -12.86 20.57 -7.27
N GLY A 203 -12.34 19.54 -6.60
CA GLY A 203 -12.80 19.07 -5.28
C GLY A 203 -13.84 17.94 -5.34
N ARG A 204 -13.64 16.95 -4.45
CA ARG A 204 -14.49 15.78 -4.12
C ARG A 204 -15.45 15.19 -5.19
N PRO A 205 -15.08 14.02 -5.71
CA PRO A 205 -15.98 12.88 -5.89
C PRO A 205 -15.48 11.63 -5.15
N PRO A 206 -16.32 10.59 -5.01
CA PRO A 206 -17.02 10.24 -3.77
C PRO A 206 -16.06 9.91 -2.60
N ALA A 207 -16.62 9.87 -1.39
CA ALA A 207 -15.84 9.54 -0.20
C ALA A 207 -15.08 8.20 -0.35
N ALA A 208 -13.87 8.16 0.20
CA ALA A 208 -13.16 6.91 0.41
C ALA A 208 -14.04 6.02 1.31
N VAL A 209 -14.59 4.96 0.75
CA VAL A 209 -15.45 4.03 1.49
C VAL A 209 -14.55 3.21 2.39
N GLY A 210 -14.54 3.56 3.68
CA GLY A 210 -13.86 2.84 4.75
C GLY A 210 -14.26 1.38 4.78
N ALA A 211 -13.44 0.54 5.40
CA ALA A 211 -13.61 -0.92 5.30
C ALA A 211 -14.91 -1.47 5.95
N ALA A 212 -15.66 -0.63 6.68
CA ALA A 212 -17.01 -0.87 7.20
C ALA A 212 -18.17 -0.50 6.24
N GLY A 213 -17.89 0.13 5.09
CA GLY A 213 -18.92 0.60 4.13
C GLY A 213 -19.32 2.07 4.27
N GLU A 214 -18.80 2.78 5.27
CA GLU A 214 -19.06 4.20 5.52
C GLU A 214 -17.97 5.11 4.91
N ALA A 215 -18.26 6.40 4.79
CA ALA A 215 -17.31 7.40 4.31
C ALA A 215 -16.25 7.71 5.38
N ALA A 216 -14.97 7.41 5.12
CA ALA A 216 -13.89 7.73 6.04
C ALA A 216 -13.73 9.26 6.24
N GLU A 217 -13.49 9.70 7.47
CA GLU A 217 -13.23 11.09 7.81
C GLU A 217 -11.93 11.56 7.12
N LEU A 218 -12.06 12.55 6.23
CA LEU A 218 -10.92 13.20 5.58
C LEU A 218 -10.41 14.36 6.44
N LEU A 219 -9.22 14.17 7.01
CA LEU A 219 -8.49 15.18 7.76
C LEU A 219 -7.61 16.04 6.85
N PRO A 220 -7.42 17.34 7.19
CA PRO A 220 -6.33 18.13 6.61
C PRO A 220 -4.98 17.49 6.98
N PRO A 221 -3.96 17.60 6.12
CA PRO A 221 -2.64 17.05 6.41
C PRO A 221 -2.05 17.64 7.71
N PRO A 222 -1.28 16.86 8.48
CA PRO A 222 -0.72 17.32 9.75
C PRO A 222 0.21 18.51 9.52
N SER A 223 0.14 19.50 10.42
CA SER A 223 0.96 20.70 10.31
C SER A 223 2.45 20.38 10.43
N ARG A 224 3.29 21.23 9.84
CA ARG A 224 4.75 21.03 9.88
C ARG A 224 5.31 20.88 11.31
N PRO A 225 4.90 21.69 12.32
CA PRO A 225 5.35 21.49 13.70
C PRO A 225 4.93 20.15 14.32
N GLN A 226 3.73 19.64 14.01
CA GLN A 226 3.27 18.32 14.47
C GLN A 226 4.13 17.20 13.86
N LEU A 227 4.37 17.25 12.55
CA LEU A 227 5.28 16.30 11.88
C LEU A 227 6.69 16.36 12.46
N ASP A 228 7.25 17.55 12.66
CA ASP A 228 8.59 17.69 13.22
C ASP A 228 8.69 17.21 14.68
N ALA A 229 7.60 17.27 15.46
CA ALA A 229 7.54 16.67 16.80
C ALA A 229 7.59 15.13 16.74
N LEU A 230 6.72 14.51 15.94
CA LEU A 230 6.71 13.06 15.70
C LEU A 230 8.05 12.54 15.17
N LEU A 231 8.69 13.29 14.26
CA LEU A 231 9.98 12.92 13.69
C LEU A 231 11.15 13.08 14.67
N ARG A 232 11.08 14.01 15.63
CA ARG A 232 12.02 14.06 16.75
C ARG A 232 11.87 12.82 17.64
N LEU A 233 10.63 12.50 18.04
CA LEU A 233 10.34 11.30 18.83
C LEU A 233 10.85 10.03 18.13
N TYR A 234 10.57 9.87 16.83
CA TYR A 234 11.00 8.70 16.05
C TYR A 234 12.52 8.55 15.95
N ARG A 235 13.28 9.66 16.01
CA ARG A 235 14.76 9.63 16.07
C ARG A 235 15.27 9.18 17.44
N SER A 236 14.61 9.57 18.53
CA SER A 236 14.99 9.26 19.91
C SER A 236 14.48 7.91 20.44
N SER A 237 13.44 7.33 19.83
CA SER A 237 12.85 6.02 20.16
C SER A 237 13.68 4.81 19.73
#